data_AF-T1CVA6-F1
#
_entry.id   AF-T1CVA6-F1
#
_cell.length_a   1.000
_cell.length_b   1.000
_cell.length_c   1.000
_cell.angle_alpha   90.00
_cell.angle_beta   90.00
_cell.angle_gamma   90.00
#
_symmetry.space_group_name_H-M   'P 1'
#
loop_
_entity.id
_entity.type
_entity.pdbx_description
1 polymer ?
#
loop_
_entity_poly.entity_id
_entity_poly.type
_entity_poly.pdbx_seq_one_letter_code
_entity_poly.pdbx_strand_id
1 'polypeptide(L)'
;MNTIGAISIAVTVADSVGDTYVTSLTETVNAAPTVTITSSQNPTDVGNTVTFSAATDGGNGAFTYAWSVAGAAQSSTTSQMSYTFSATGTSRSASPRPTR
;
A
#
# COMPACT_ATOMS: atom_id res chain seq x y z
N MET A 1 -2.60 -6.27 15.69
CA MET A 1 -1.68 -7.38 16.00
C MET A 1 -1.50 -8.17 14.72
N ASN A 2 -0.54 -7.78 13.89
CA ASN A 2 -0.19 -8.53 12.67
C ASN A 2 0.63 -9.74 13.11
N THR A 3 -0.04 -10.82 13.47
CA THR A 3 0.62 -12.03 13.97
C THR A 3 1.45 -12.63 12.85
N ILE A 4 2.76 -12.53 13.00
CA ILE A 4 3.75 -13.25 12.19
C ILE A 4 3.56 -14.74 12.48
N GLY A 5 3.22 -15.51 11.46
CA GLY A 5 3.03 -16.96 11.59
C GLY A 5 4.28 -17.69 11.13
N ALA A 6 4.94 -18.42 12.03
CA ALA A 6 5.96 -19.39 11.65
C ALA A 6 5.26 -20.71 11.31
N ILE A 7 5.36 -21.14 10.06
CA ILE A 7 4.80 -22.41 9.56
C ILE A 7 5.95 -23.41 9.48
N SER A 8 5.81 -24.56 10.13
CA SER A 8 6.77 -25.66 10.00
C SER A 8 6.35 -26.57 8.85
N ILE A 9 7.25 -26.75 7.88
CA ILE A 9 7.12 -27.64 6.74
C ILE A 9 8.01 -28.85 7.02
N ALA A 10 7.46 -30.05 6.97
CA ALA A 10 8.22 -31.29 7.15
C ALA A 10 8.13 -32.18 5.91
N VAL A 11 9.24 -32.86 5.59
CA VAL A 11 9.28 -33.90 4.58
C VAL A 11 9.74 -35.20 5.21
N THR A 12 9.04 -36.28 4.85
CA THR A 12 9.40 -37.65 5.22
C THR A 12 9.77 -38.40 3.96
N VAL A 13 10.96 -38.99 3.95
CA VAL A 13 11.45 -39.85 2.86
C VAL A 13 11.49 -41.27 3.39
N ALA A 14 10.97 -42.22 2.61
CA ALA A 14 11.08 -43.64 2.89
C ALA A 14 11.84 -44.34 1.76
N ASP A 15 12.75 -45.25 2.07
CA ASP A 15 13.41 -46.09 1.07
C ASP A 15 12.62 -47.39 0.80
N SER A 16 13.07 -48.18 -0.18
CA SER A 16 12.40 -49.44 -0.53
C SER A 16 12.63 -50.57 0.49
N VAL A 17 13.52 -50.37 1.46
CA VAL A 17 13.83 -51.35 2.53
C VAL A 17 13.00 -51.05 3.79
N GLY A 18 12.41 -49.86 3.88
CA GLY A 18 11.46 -49.46 4.91
C GLY A 18 11.99 -48.41 5.88
N ASP A 19 13.21 -47.91 5.67
CA ASP A 19 13.79 -46.86 6.51
C ASP A 19 13.17 -45.50 6.19
N THR A 20 12.91 -44.69 7.22
CA THR A 20 12.33 -43.35 7.08
C THR A 20 13.23 -42.26 7.66
N TYR A 21 13.34 -41.15 6.94
CA TYR A 21 14.05 -39.96 7.37
C TYR A 21 13.13 -38.75 7.33
N VAL A 22 13.20 -37.90 8.35
CA VAL A 22 12.39 -36.69 8.45
C VAL A 22 13.31 -35.47 8.55
N THR A 23 12.99 -34.43 7.79
CA THR A 23 13.58 -33.09 7.97
C THR A 23 12.51 -32.02 7.90
N SER A 24 12.78 -30.85 8.48
CA SER A 24 11.83 -29.75 8.54
C SER A 24 12.47 -28.39 8.31
N LEU A 25 11.70 -27.48 7.71
CA LEU A 25 12.00 -26.07 7.49
C LEU A 25 10.94 -25.21 8.19
N THR A 26 11.35 -24.11 8.80
CA THR A 26 10.41 -23.09 9.30
C THR A 26 10.33 -21.94 8.31
N GLU A 27 9.12 -21.65 7.82
CA GLU A 27 8.83 -20.50 6.97
C GLU A 27 8.09 -19.43 7.76
N THR A 28 8.58 -18.19 7.69
CA THR A 28 7.97 -17.05 8.37
C THR A 28 7.08 -16.28 7.41
N VAL A 29 5.76 -16.33 7.64
CA VAL A 29 4.77 -15.60 6.85
C VAL A 29 4.44 -14.27 7.54
N ASN A 30 4.77 -13.17 6.87
CA ASN A 30 4.45 -11.82 7.31
C ASN A 30 3.05 -11.42 6.82
N ALA A 31 2.33 -10.65 7.61
CA ALA A 31 1.07 -10.05 7.17
C ALA A 31 1.32 -9.09 5.99
N ALA A 32 0.34 -9.02 5.07
CA ALA A 32 0.37 -8.06 3.97
C ALA A 32 0.51 -6.62 4.52
N PRO A 33 1.29 -5.75 3.86
CA PRO A 33 1.38 -4.37 4.27
C PRO A 33 0.04 -3.67 4.07
N THR A 34 -0.31 -2.81 5.01
CA THR A 34 -1.41 -1.84 4.87
C THR A 34 -0.83 -0.46 4.66
N VAL A 35 -1.58 0.44 4.01
CA VAL A 35 -1.16 1.83 3.81
C VAL A 35 -2.32 2.77 4.11
N THR A 36 -2.01 3.85 4.81
CA THR A 36 -2.94 4.96 5.10
C THR A 36 -2.33 6.26 4.61
N ILE A 37 -3.18 7.19 4.17
CA ILE A 37 -2.75 8.50 3.70
C ILE A 37 -3.34 9.56 4.62
N THR A 38 -2.49 10.48 5.07
CA THR A 38 -2.90 11.70 5.78
C THR A 38 -2.53 12.93 4.97
N SER A 39 -3.26 14.01 5.21
CA SER A 39 -3.04 15.31 4.57
C SER A 39 -2.75 16.35 5.64
N SER A 40 -1.81 17.24 5.38
CA SER A 40 -1.48 18.35 6.28
C SER A 40 -2.60 19.39 6.38
N GLN A 41 -3.46 19.48 5.37
CA GLN A 41 -4.54 20.47 5.29
C GLN A 41 -5.66 19.95 4.38
N ASN A 42 -6.81 19.63 4.99
CA ASN A 42 -8.03 19.25 4.29
C ASN A 42 -9.25 19.77 5.07
N PRO A 43 -10.09 20.66 4.49
CA PRO A 43 -9.99 21.23 3.14
C PRO A 43 -8.78 22.19 2.99
N THR A 44 -8.45 22.54 1.75
CA THR A 44 -7.38 23.48 1.38
C THR A 44 -7.87 24.46 0.32
N ASP A 45 -7.25 25.64 0.25
CA ASP A 45 -7.52 26.63 -0.78
C ASP A 45 -6.62 26.44 -2.00
N VAL A 46 -7.09 26.90 -3.16
CA VAL A 46 -6.29 26.91 -4.39
C VAL A 46 -5.04 27.77 -4.18
N GLY A 47 -3.90 27.28 -4.66
CA GLY A 47 -2.59 27.91 -4.50
C GLY A 47 -1.85 27.49 -3.23
N ASN A 48 -2.51 26.82 -2.27
CA ASN A 48 -1.83 26.28 -1.10
C ASN A 48 -1.17 24.94 -1.42
N THR A 49 0.06 24.78 -0.94
CA THR A 49 0.77 23.50 -0.97
C THR A 49 0.31 22.63 0.18
N VAL A 50 -0.16 21.43 -0.14
CA VAL A 50 -0.55 20.40 0.83
C VAL A 50 0.48 19.28 0.83
N THR A 51 0.90 18.86 2.01
CA THR A 51 1.76 17.70 2.20
C THR A 51 0.91 16.48 2.50
N PHE A 52 1.06 15.44 1.69
CA PHE A 52 0.49 14.12 1.91
C PHE A 52 1.56 13.20 2.50
N SER A 53 1.17 12.40 3.50
CA SER A 53 2.05 11.41 4.12
C SER A 53 1.42 10.03 4.03
N ALA A 54 2.16 9.05 3.54
CA ALA A 54 1.80 7.64 3.56
C ALA A 54 2.42 6.97 4.80
N ALA A 55 1.59 6.33 5.61
CA ALA A 55 2.02 5.48 6.71
C ALA A 55 1.72 4.02 6.36
N THR A 56 2.76 3.19 6.33
CA THR A 56 2.66 1.75 6.13
C THR A 56 2.72 1.01 7.46
N ASP A 57 2.01 -0.11 7.55
CA ASP A 57 2.08 -1.02 8.69
C ASP A 57 2.11 -2.47 8.20
N GLY A 58 2.84 -3.34 8.90
CA GLY A 58 3.12 -4.71 8.47
C GLY A 58 4.05 -4.79 7.25
N GLY A 59 3.97 -5.88 6.48
CA GLY A 59 4.87 -6.16 5.36
C GLY A 59 6.30 -6.53 5.78
N ASN A 60 7.14 -6.85 4.80
CA ASN A 60 8.55 -7.13 5.01
C ASN A 60 9.37 -6.48 3.90
N GLY A 61 10.58 -6.02 4.25
CA GLY A 61 11.49 -5.34 3.31
C GLY A 61 11.21 -3.86 3.13
N ALA A 62 11.90 -3.26 2.16
CA ALA A 62 11.78 -1.84 1.84
C ALA A 62 10.51 -1.55 1.02
N PHE A 63 9.84 -0.43 1.31
CA PHE A 63 8.66 0.03 0.57
C PHE A 63 9.03 1.02 -0.54
N THR A 64 8.36 0.88 -1.68
CA THR A 64 8.39 1.83 -2.80
C THR A 64 7.09 2.60 -2.87
N TYR A 65 7.15 3.91 -3.10
CA TYR A 65 5.97 4.76 -3.16
C TYR A 65 5.77 5.30 -4.57
N ALA A 66 4.51 5.39 -4.99
CA ALA A 66 4.10 6.04 -6.22
C ALA A 66 2.82 6.82 -5.94
N TRP A 67 2.85 8.11 -6.23
CA TRP A 67 1.72 8.99 -5.98
C TRP A 67 1.00 9.34 -7.29
N SER A 68 -0.33 9.49 -7.21
CA SER A 68 -1.11 10.06 -8.30
C SER A 68 -2.11 11.07 -7.75
N VAL A 69 -2.34 12.15 -8.49
CA VAL A 69 -3.36 13.13 -8.17
C VAL A 69 -4.31 13.21 -9.35
N ALA A 70 -5.59 12.91 -9.10
CA ALA A 70 -6.64 12.85 -10.14
C ALA A 70 -6.26 11.98 -11.36
N GLY A 71 -5.54 10.88 -11.14
CA GLY A 71 -5.09 9.96 -12.20
C GLY A 71 -3.79 10.35 -12.90
N ALA A 72 -3.21 11.52 -12.61
CA ALA A 72 -1.90 11.91 -13.12
C ALA A 72 -0.79 11.46 -12.16
N ALA A 73 0.15 10.66 -12.68
CA ALA A 73 1.33 10.22 -11.93
C ALA A 73 2.17 11.41 -11.46
N GLN A 74 2.69 11.32 -10.24
CA GLN A 74 3.57 12.32 -9.64
C GLN A 74 4.99 11.75 -9.55
N SER A 75 5.99 12.64 -9.50
CA SER A 75 7.40 12.24 -9.47
C SER A 75 7.89 11.80 -8.09
N SER A 76 7.15 12.06 -7.02
CA SER A 76 7.58 11.65 -5.67
C SER A 76 7.57 10.14 -5.54
N THR A 77 8.68 9.59 -5.04
CA THR A 77 8.89 8.16 -4.77
C THR A 77 9.09 7.87 -3.28
N THR A 78 8.89 8.87 -2.41
CA THR A 78 9.03 8.74 -0.96
C THR A 78 7.67 8.64 -0.28
N SER A 79 7.67 8.38 1.04
CA SER A 79 6.46 8.35 1.86
C SER A 79 5.79 9.72 2.02
N GLN A 80 6.39 10.81 1.51
CA GLN A 80 5.81 12.14 1.52
C GLN A 80 5.73 12.74 0.12
N MET A 81 4.65 13.46 -0.14
CA MET A 81 4.48 14.21 -1.38
C MET A 81 3.87 15.56 -1.08
N SER A 82 4.48 16.62 -1.61
CA SER A 82 3.86 17.95 -1.63
C SER A 82 3.15 18.17 -2.96
N TYR A 83 1.94 18.71 -2.91
CA TYR A 83 1.15 19.03 -4.10
C TYR A 83 0.41 20.36 -3.92
N THR A 84 0.46 21.22 -4.94
CA THR A 84 -0.23 22.51 -4.95
C THR A 84 -1.44 22.42 -5.87
N PHE A 85 -2.63 22.61 -5.33
CA PHE A 85 -3.86 22.61 -6.14
C PHE A 85 -3.95 23.93 -6.91
N SER A 86 -3.87 23.86 -8.24
CA SER A 86 -3.91 25.04 -9.13
C SER A 86 -5.31 25.40 -9.64
N ALA A 87 -6.31 24.56 -9.35
CA ALA A 87 -7.70 24.80 -9.70
C ALA A 87 -8.62 24.24 -8.61
N THR A 88 -9.81 24.80 -8.49
CA THR A 88 -10.88 24.21 -7.67
C THR A 88 -11.32 22.91 -8.33
N GLY A 89 -11.05 21.78 -7.67
CA GLY A 89 -11.59 20.49 -8.09
C GLY A 89 -13.05 20.40 -7.67
N THR A 90 -13.99 20.66 -8.58
CA THR A 90 -15.37 20.17 -8.45
C THR A 90 -15.47 18.87 -9.25
N SER A 91 -15.97 17.79 -8.65
CA SER A 91 -16.39 16.62 -9.41
C SER A 91 -17.37 17.08 -10.50
N ARG A 92 -16.95 17.01 -11.77
CA ARG A 92 -17.86 17.28 -12.90
C ARG A 92 -18.83 16.11 -13.02
N SER A 93 -19.93 16.15 -12.28
CA SER A 93 -21.19 15.62 -12.82
C SER A 93 -21.87 16.76 -13.55
N ALA A 94 -21.42 17.00 -14.78
CA ALA A 94 -22.13 17.89 -15.68
C ALA A 94 -23.41 17.18 -16.14
N SER A 95 -24.57 17.66 -15.69
CA SER A 95 -25.80 17.54 -16.48
C SER A 95 -26.29 18.94 -16.81
N PRO A 96 -25.92 19.51 -17.97
CA PRO A 96 -26.56 20.70 -18.48
C PRO A 96 -27.75 20.29 -19.35
N ARG A 97 -28.96 20.70 -18.97
CA ARG A 97 -29.85 21.52 -19.82
C ARG A 97 -31.17 21.85 -19.12
N PRO A 98 -31.39 23.10 -18.70
CA PRO A 98 -32.72 23.68 -18.65
C PRO A 98 -33.09 24.18 -20.05
N THR A 99 -34.16 23.65 -20.65
CA THR A 99 -34.87 24.41 -21.70
C THR A 99 -36.38 24.20 -21.61
N ARG A 100 -37.01 25.31 -21.27
CA ARG A 100 -38.36 25.81 -21.55
C ARG A 100 -39.54 25.20 -20.82
#